data_AF-R5GMZ6-F1
#
_entry.id   AF-R5GMZ6-F1
#
_cell.length_a   1.000
_cell.length_b   1.000
_cell.length_c   1.000
_cell.angle_alpha   90.00
_cell.angle_beta   90.00
_cell.angle_gamma   90.00
#
_symmetry.space_group_name_H-M   'P 1'
#
loop_
_entity.id
_entity.type
_entity.pdbx_description
1 polymer ?
#
loop_
_entity_poly.entity_id
_entity_poly.type
_entity_poly.pdbx_seq_one_letter_code
_entity_poly.pdbx_strand_id
1 'polypeptide(L)'
;MRFDLDMPAWKWPFYIMRHPFEGFEDLRWKKAYNMKVALVIVALLFIVSVCSELMTGFLFNTSHVKIFNIVPIIIRTVVIFFTWVIGNWALCTLFDGEGTMKNICVNTAYALVPYIIGQVINIILSNCLLRTESAFITFVSYVTILWTVVLLISGMKTVHQYSIPKTLLFMLITILAMVVILILLVLLVSLFQQVYIFVYSIYTELLYRNANLEPTALVFIFIGVIVAVIAVIAVAYTAYEKHQIAKERKKLNS
;
A
#
# COMPACT_ATOMS: atom_id res chain seq x y z
N MET A 1 -24.65 14.67 10.59
CA MET A 1 -24.26 15.62 9.51
C MET A 1 -24.22 17.03 10.10
N ARG A 2 -23.03 17.63 10.17
CA ARG A 2 -22.85 19.00 10.68
C ARG A 2 -22.43 19.93 9.55
N PHE A 3 -23.29 20.90 9.22
CA PHE A 3 -23.11 21.78 8.06
C PHE A 3 -22.04 22.87 8.29
N ASP A 4 -21.85 23.28 9.54
CA ASP A 4 -20.93 24.33 10.02
C ASP A 4 -19.47 23.87 10.19
N LEU A 5 -19.17 22.61 9.88
CA LEU A 5 -17.87 22.01 10.16
C LEU A 5 -16.84 22.35 9.07
N ASP A 6 -16.12 23.46 9.24
CA ASP A 6 -14.94 23.80 8.44
C ASP A 6 -13.68 23.71 9.30
N MET A 7 -12.81 22.75 8.96
CA MET A 7 -11.63 22.42 9.74
C MET A 7 -10.42 22.16 8.84
N PRO A 8 -9.21 22.55 9.26
CA PRO A 8 -8.00 22.32 8.49
C PRO A 8 -7.73 20.82 8.31
N ALA A 9 -7.09 20.47 7.19
CA ALA A 9 -6.90 19.09 6.75
C ALA A 9 -6.29 18.15 7.82
N TRP A 10 -5.39 18.65 8.66
CA TRP A 10 -4.70 17.86 9.67
C TRP A 10 -5.57 17.49 10.89
N LYS A 11 -6.68 18.18 11.13
CA LYS A 11 -7.58 17.88 12.26
C LYS A 11 -8.56 16.74 11.94
N TRP A 12 -8.80 16.45 10.65
CA TRP A 12 -9.78 15.45 10.21
C TRP A 12 -9.55 14.05 10.80
N PRO A 13 -8.32 13.50 10.82
CA PRO A 13 -8.08 12.18 11.38
C PRO A 13 -8.48 12.08 12.87
N PHE A 14 -8.21 13.14 13.66
CA PHE A 14 -8.57 13.18 15.08
C PHE A 14 -10.06 13.41 15.33
N TYR A 15 -10.77 14.08 14.42
CA TYR A 15 -12.22 14.21 14.48
C TYR A 15 -12.89 12.86 14.19
N ILE A 16 -12.47 12.19 13.12
CA ILE A 16 -12.94 10.85 12.72
C ILE A 16 -12.70 9.82 13.82
N MET A 17 -11.52 9.86 14.46
CA MET A 17 -11.21 8.97 15.58
C MET A 17 -12.20 9.11 16.75
N ARG A 18 -12.77 10.30 17.00
CA ARG A 18 -13.75 10.53 18.07
C ARG A 18 -15.19 10.26 17.64
N HIS A 19 -15.50 10.45 16.36
CA HIS A 19 -16.83 10.26 15.80
C HIS A 19 -16.75 9.28 14.63
N PRO A 20 -16.67 7.96 14.89
CA PRO A 20 -16.36 6.96 13.87
C PRO A 20 -17.41 6.88 12.75
N PHE A 21 -18.70 7.09 13.05
CA PHE A 21 -19.76 7.01 12.04
C PHE A 21 -19.98 8.35 11.33
N GLU A 22 -20.25 9.40 12.10
CA GLU A 22 -20.51 10.74 11.57
C GLU A 22 -19.29 11.36 10.90
N GLY A 23 -18.08 11.11 11.43
CA GLY A 23 -16.87 11.76 10.97
C GLY A 23 -16.48 11.40 9.54
N PHE A 24 -16.66 10.13 9.14
CA PHE A 24 -16.41 9.73 7.75
C PHE A 24 -17.50 10.24 6.81
N GLU A 25 -18.75 10.31 7.27
CA GLU A 25 -19.86 10.88 6.49
C GLU A 25 -19.60 12.38 6.25
N ASP A 26 -19.25 13.14 7.29
CA ASP A 26 -18.89 14.56 7.19
C ASP A 26 -17.68 14.78 6.26
N LEU A 27 -16.64 13.93 6.36
CA LEU A 27 -15.46 13.99 5.47
C LEU A 27 -15.86 13.86 4.00
N ARG A 28 -16.76 12.93 3.72
CA ARG A 28 -17.27 12.67 2.38
C ARG A 28 -18.09 13.82 1.84
N TRP A 29 -19.05 14.31 2.62
CA TRP A 29 -19.94 15.40 2.21
C TRP A 29 -19.17 16.69 1.94
N LYS A 30 -18.19 17.02 2.79
CA LYS A 30 -17.30 18.17 2.60
C LYS A 30 -16.24 17.95 1.51
N LYS A 31 -16.14 16.74 0.95
CA LYS A 31 -15.08 16.33 -0.01
C LYS A 31 -13.67 16.67 0.47
N ALA A 32 -13.44 16.64 1.79
CA ALA A 32 -12.20 17.09 2.42
C ALA A 32 -11.07 16.03 2.35
N TYR A 33 -10.99 15.29 1.26
CA TYR A 33 -10.00 14.24 1.03
C TYR A 33 -8.63 14.85 0.71
N ASN A 34 -7.72 14.84 1.69
CA ASN A 34 -6.36 15.34 1.53
C ASN A 34 -5.33 14.20 1.48
N MET A 35 -4.78 13.96 0.28
CA MET A 35 -3.79 12.90 0.04
C MET A 35 -2.46 13.16 0.76
N LYS A 36 -2.05 14.43 0.91
CA LYS A 36 -0.79 14.76 1.60
C LYS A 36 -0.84 14.31 3.06
N VAL A 37 -1.96 14.58 3.74
CA VAL A 37 -2.17 14.14 5.13
C VAL A 37 -2.21 12.61 5.22
N ALA A 38 -2.86 11.94 4.27
CA ALA A 38 -2.89 10.47 4.24
C ALA A 38 -1.48 9.87 4.09
N LEU A 39 -0.66 10.38 3.18
CA LEU A 39 0.71 9.92 2.99
C LEU A 39 1.58 10.18 4.23
N VAL A 40 1.42 11.33 4.89
CA VAL A 40 2.11 11.60 6.17
C VAL A 40 1.72 10.58 7.23
N ILE A 41 0.44 10.20 7.33
CA ILE A 41 0.00 9.18 8.30
C ILE A 41 0.58 7.80 7.97
N VAL A 42 0.66 7.42 6.70
CA VAL A 42 1.30 6.16 6.29
C VAL A 42 2.82 6.19 6.57
N ALA A 43 3.48 7.32 6.36
CA ALA A 43 4.88 7.50 6.73
C ALA A 43 5.07 7.41 8.25
N LEU A 44 4.17 7.99 9.05
CA LEU A 44 4.17 7.87 10.50
C LEU A 44 3.95 6.43 10.95
N LEU A 45 3.05 5.67 10.30
CA LEU A 45 2.85 4.25 10.56
C LEU A 45 4.16 3.47 10.39
N PHE A 46 4.89 3.74 9.31
CA PHE A 46 6.19 3.12 9.07
C PHE A 46 7.22 3.51 10.13
N ILE A 47 7.38 4.80 10.42
CA ILE A 47 8.34 5.31 11.41
C ILE A 47 8.05 4.73 12.79
N VAL A 48 6.80 4.78 13.25
CA VAL A 48 6.42 4.25 14.58
C VAL A 48 6.59 2.74 14.64
N SER A 49 6.36 2.01 13.54
CA SER A 49 6.64 0.57 13.49
C SER A 49 8.13 0.27 13.59
N VAL A 50 9.00 1.07 12.97
CA VAL A 50 10.46 0.98 13.14
C VAL A 50 10.85 1.29 14.60
N CYS A 51 10.31 2.37 15.18
CA CYS A 51 10.52 2.69 16.59
C CYS A 51 10.02 1.58 17.52
N SER A 52 8.93 0.91 17.20
CA SER A 52 8.40 -0.20 18.00
C SER A 52 9.37 -1.38 18.04
N GLU A 53 10.08 -1.68 16.96
CA GLU A 53 11.08 -2.77 16.96
C GLU A 53 12.38 -2.36 17.68
N LEU A 54 12.77 -1.08 17.58
CA LEU A 54 14.05 -0.60 18.11
C LEU A 54 13.99 -0.09 19.56
N MET A 55 12.87 0.49 19.97
CA MET A 55 12.73 1.24 21.23
C MET A 55 11.84 0.54 22.25
N THR A 56 11.28 -0.64 21.95
CA THR A 56 10.55 -1.43 22.95
C THR A 56 11.49 -1.86 24.06
N GLY A 57 11.06 -1.67 25.31
CA GLY A 57 11.88 -1.93 26.49
C GLY A 57 12.36 -3.38 26.56
N PHE A 58 13.58 -3.57 27.06
CA PHE A 58 14.28 -4.86 27.08
C PHE A 58 13.45 -6.00 27.69
N LEU A 59 12.65 -5.73 28.72
CA LEU A 59 11.83 -6.73 29.39
C LEU A 59 10.72 -7.32 28.51
N PHE A 60 10.27 -6.57 27.49
CA PHE A 60 9.17 -6.95 26.59
C PHE A 60 9.66 -7.22 25.16
N ASN A 61 10.92 -6.93 24.85
CA ASN A 61 11.48 -7.19 23.55
C ASN A 61 11.77 -8.69 23.38
N THR A 62 10.91 -9.38 22.65
CA THR A 62 11.07 -10.82 22.30
C THR A 62 11.90 -11.04 21.04
N SER A 63 12.29 -9.96 20.35
CA SER A 63 13.02 -10.01 19.10
C SER A 63 14.52 -10.18 19.38
N HIS A 64 14.97 -11.44 19.48
CA HIS A 64 16.41 -11.79 19.57
C HIS A 64 17.14 -11.62 18.23
N VAL A 65 16.92 -10.51 17.54
CA VAL A 65 17.50 -10.29 16.21
C VAL A 65 18.79 -9.48 16.35
N LYS A 66 19.94 -10.17 16.20
CA LYS A 66 21.27 -9.53 16.18
C LYS A 66 21.46 -8.56 15.00
N ILE A 67 20.59 -8.62 13.99
CA ILE A 67 20.67 -7.83 12.75
C ILE A 67 19.29 -7.24 12.45
N PHE A 68 19.16 -5.92 12.60
CA PHE A 68 17.94 -5.21 12.24
C PHE A 68 17.71 -5.27 10.73
N ASN A 69 16.54 -5.75 10.31
CA ASN A 69 16.12 -5.76 8.91
C ASN A 69 14.87 -4.88 8.74
N ILE A 70 15.00 -3.84 7.92
CA ILE A 70 13.93 -2.87 7.65
C ILE A 70 12.89 -3.38 6.63
N VAL A 71 13.27 -4.37 5.80
CA VAL A 71 12.45 -4.86 4.69
C VAL A 71 11.11 -5.44 5.18
N PRO A 72 11.07 -6.31 6.21
CA PRO A 72 9.80 -6.81 6.75
C PRO A 72 8.87 -5.70 7.25
N ILE A 73 9.43 -4.61 7.81
CA ILE A 73 8.67 -3.48 8.34
C ILE A 73 8.04 -2.69 7.19
N ILE A 74 8.79 -2.41 6.13
CA ILE A 74 8.27 -1.77 4.91
C ILE A 74 7.14 -2.61 4.31
N ILE A 75 7.32 -3.93 4.23
CA ILE A 75 6.29 -4.83 3.69
C ILE A 75 5.02 -4.76 4.55
N ARG A 76 5.14 -4.93 5.87
CA ARG A 76 3.99 -5.00 6.80
C ARG A 76 3.23 -3.67 6.91
N THR A 77 3.88 -2.54 6.64
CA THR A 77 3.27 -1.21 6.75
C THR A 77 2.87 -0.68 5.37
N VAL A 78 3.83 -0.32 4.54
CA VAL A 78 3.63 0.38 3.27
C VAL A 78 3.04 -0.54 2.21
N VAL A 79 3.64 -1.72 1.98
CA VAL A 79 3.20 -2.62 0.89
C VAL A 79 1.82 -3.19 1.17
N ILE A 80 1.56 -3.65 2.40
CA ILE A 80 0.23 -4.13 2.79
C ILE A 80 -0.81 -3.02 2.68
N PHE A 81 -0.50 -1.79 3.12
CA PHE A 81 -1.43 -0.66 3.01
C PHE A 81 -1.80 -0.35 1.56
N PHE A 82 -0.82 -0.23 0.66
CA PHE A 82 -1.12 0.07 -0.74
C PHE A 82 -1.78 -1.12 -1.45
N THR A 83 -1.41 -2.35 -1.11
CA THR A 83 -2.08 -3.55 -1.62
C THR A 83 -3.55 -3.58 -1.18
N TRP A 84 -3.86 -3.16 0.05
CA TRP A 84 -5.24 -2.97 0.51
C TRP A 84 -5.96 -1.93 -0.35
N VAL A 85 -5.39 -0.74 -0.53
CA VAL A 85 -6.01 0.33 -1.31
C VAL A 85 -6.27 -0.10 -2.76
N ILE A 86 -5.29 -0.75 -3.40
CA ILE A 86 -5.39 -1.22 -4.78
C ILE A 86 -6.41 -2.37 -4.88
N GLY A 87 -6.36 -3.35 -3.99
CA GLY A 87 -7.31 -4.47 -3.99
C GLY A 87 -8.74 -4.01 -3.76
N ASN A 88 -8.94 -3.07 -2.84
CA ASN A 88 -10.25 -2.51 -2.52
C ASN A 88 -10.79 -1.69 -3.70
N TRP A 89 -9.92 -0.89 -4.35
CA TRP A 89 -10.28 -0.17 -5.58
C TRP A 89 -10.59 -1.11 -6.75
N ALA A 90 -9.77 -2.15 -6.97
CA ALA A 90 -9.96 -3.11 -8.06
C ALA A 90 -11.29 -3.87 -7.93
N LEU A 91 -11.74 -4.16 -6.70
CA LEU A 91 -13.02 -4.81 -6.45
C LEU A 91 -14.24 -3.87 -6.59
N CYS A 92 -14.06 -2.54 -6.66
CA CYS A 92 -15.17 -1.61 -6.83
C CYS A 92 -15.94 -1.86 -8.13
N THR A 93 -15.25 -2.29 -9.18
CA THR A 93 -15.86 -2.63 -10.48
C THR A 93 -16.73 -3.87 -10.42
N LEU A 94 -16.47 -4.78 -9.47
CA LEU A 94 -17.20 -6.04 -9.31
C LEU A 94 -18.40 -5.92 -8.36
N PHE A 95 -18.34 -5.02 -7.38
CA PHE A 95 -19.35 -4.88 -6.31
C PHE A 95 -20.15 -3.58 -6.35
N ASP A 96 -20.07 -2.83 -7.46
CA ASP A 96 -20.73 -1.54 -7.68
C ASP A 96 -20.38 -0.51 -6.60
N GLY A 97 -19.08 -0.33 -6.35
CA GLY A 97 -18.56 0.60 -5.34
C GLY A 97 -18.25 1.97 -5.92
N GLU A 98 -18.61 3.03 -5.19
CA GLU A 98 -18.31 4.42 -5.58
C GLU A 98 -16.89 4.89 -5.18
N GLY A 99 -16.11 4.02 -4.53
CA GLY A 99 -14.82 4.38 -3.96
C GLY A 99 -13.75 4.65 -5.00
N THR A 100 -13.30 5.90 -5.09
CA THR A 100 -12.07 6.23 -5.84
C THR A 100 -10.83 5.84 -5.04
N MET A 101 -9.73 5.51 -5.72
CA MET A 101 -8.45 5.16 -5.08
C MET A 101 -7.98 6.24 -4.07
N LYS A 102 -8.17 7.52 -4.40
CA LYS A 102 -7.88 8.64 -3.51
C LYS A 102 -8.72 8.58 -2.22
N ASN A 103 -10.02 8.36 -2.35
CA ASN A 103 -10.92 8.33 -1.20
C ASN A 103 -10.60 7.13 -0.30
N ILE A 104 -10.40 5.94 -0.89
CA ILE A 104 -10.03 4.73 -0.14
C ILE A 104 -8.73 4.97 0.63
N CYS A 105 -7.69 5.47 -0.04
CA CYS A 105 -6.40 5.77 0.59
C CYS A 105 -6.54 6.71 1.79
N VAL A 106 -7.26 7.83 1.63
CA VAL A 106 -7.43 8.81 2.71
C VAL A 106 -8.22 8.23 3.89
N ASN A 107 -9.33 7.53 3.62
CA ASN A 107 -10.13 6.93 4.70
C ASN A 107 -9.38 5.84 5.45
N THR A 108 -8.68 4.95 4.73
CA THR A 108 -7.87 3.89 5.35
C THR A 108 -6.73 4.50 6.16
N ALA A 109 -6.03 5.52 5.66
CA ALA A 109 -4.98 6.19 6.42
C ALA A 109 -5.53 6.83 7.70
N TYR A 110 -6.67 7.53 7.63
CA TYR A 110 -7.25 8.20 8.79
C TYR A 110 -7.76 7.19 9.82
N ALA A 111 -8.26 6.04 9.38
CA ALA A 111 -8.68 4.95 10.25
C ALA A 111 -7.51 4.33 11.05
N LEU A 112 -6.27 4.42 10.56
CA LEU A 112 -5.08 3.84 11.22
C LEU A 112 -4.50 4.71 12.35
N VAL A 113 -4.99 5.95 12.52
CA VAL A 113 -4.49 6.86 13.55
C VAL A 113 -4.54 6.30 14.99
N PRO A 114 -5.62 5.63 15.44
CA PRO A 114 -5.65 5.06 16.79
C PRO A 114 -4.59 3.98 16.98
N TYR A 115 -4.34 3.15 15.97
CA TYR A 115 -3.30 2.13 16.01
C TYR A 115 -1.91 2.75 16.15
N ILE A 116 -1.61 3.82 15.40
CA ILE A 116 -0.33 4.53 15.49
C ILE A 116 -0.14 5.12 16.91
N ILE A 117 -1.19 5.77 17.44
CA ILE A 117 -1.16 6.32 18.80
C ILE A 117 -0.95 5.19 19.83
N GLY A 118 -1.64 4.07 19.67
CA GLY A 118 -1.50 2.88 20.52
C GLY A 118 -0.08 2.33 20.53
N GLN A 119 0.58 2.23 19.37
CA GLN A 119 1.98 1.81 19.30
C GLN A 119 2.90 2.78 20.06
N VAL A 120 2.74 4.09 19.90
CA VAL A 120 3.54 5.08 20.63
C VAL A 120 3.36 4.92 22.14
N ILE A 121 2.11 4.78 22.60
CA ILE A 121 1.82 4.54 24.02
C ILE A 121 2.49 3.25 24.51
N ASN A 122 2.41 2.17 23.74
CA ASN A 122 3.03 0.89 24.09
C ASN A 122 4.56 0.97 24.16
N ILE A 123 5.21 1.74 23.27
CA ILE A 123 6.66 1.97 23.34
C ILE A 123 7.00 2.62 24.69
N ILE A 124 6.28 3.66 25.10
CA ILE A 124 6.49 4.34 26.38
C ILE A 124 6.25 3.36 27.54
N LEU A 125 5.10 2.67 27.56
CA LEU A 125 4.75 1.73 28.61
C LEU A 125 5.77 0.58 28.74
N SER A 126 6.29 0.07 27.63
CA SER A 126 7.29 -1.01 27.64
C SER A 126 8.60 -0.62 28.32
N ASN A 127 8.93 0.68 28.39
CA ASN A 127 10.12 1.18 29.06
C ASN A 127 9.86 1.56 30.52
N CYS A 128 8.60 1.73 30.93
CA CYS A 128 8.23 2.11 32.30
C CYS A 128 7.76 0.93 33.15
N LEU A 129 7.16 -0.10 32.55
CA LEU A 129 6.49 -1.19 33.26
C LEU A 129 7.40 -2.39 33.52
N LEU A 130 7.05 -3.17 34.55
CA LEU A 130 7.66 -4.47 34.83
C LEU A 130 6.99 -5.58 34.00
N ARG A 131 7.70 -6.69 33.77
CA ARG A 131 7.18 -7.82 32.97
C ARG A 131 5.86 -8.39 33.49
N THR A 132 5.64 -8.33 34.81
CA THR A 132 4.38 -8.74 35.47
C THR A 132 3.19 -7.86 35.11
N GLU A 133 3.43 -6.65 34.61
CA GLU A 133 2.42 -5.65 34.24
C GLU A 133 2.14 -5.63 32.72
N SER A 134 2.61 -6.64 31.98
CA SER A 134 2.39 -6.81 30.53
C SER A 134 0.93 -6.72 30.07
N ALA A 135 -0.02 -6.95 31.00
CA ALA A 135 -1.44 -6.81 30.76
C ALA A 135 -1.83 -5.40 30.25
N PHE A 136 -1.18 -4.33 30.73
CA PHE A 136 -1.50 -2.96 30.28
C PHE A 136 -1.13 -2.71 28.82
N ILE A 137 0.05 -3.17 28.39
CA ILE A 137 0.51 -3.07 26.99
C ILE A 137 -0.42 -3.87 26.07
N THR A 138 -0.82 -5.05 26.52
CA THR A 138 -1.76 -5.92 25.80
C THR A 138 -3.13 -5.26 25.67
N PHE A 139 -3.63 -4.67 26.76
CA PHE A 139 -4.90 -3.95 26.78
C PHE A 139 -4.92 -2.78 25.79
N VAL A 140 -3.88 -1.91 25.82
CA VAL A 140 -3.76 -0.78 24.88
C VAL A 140 -3.72 -1.27 23.44
N SER A 141 -2.98 -2.34 23.16
CA SER A 141 -2.91 -2.96 21.84
C SER A 141 -4.29 -3.40 21.34
N TYR A 142 -5.05 -4.15 22.15
CA TYR A 142 -6.37 -4.61 21.75
C TYR A 142 -7.37 -3.49 21.56
N VAL A 143 -7.40 -2.50 22.47
CA VAL A 143 -8.30 -1.35 22.36
C VAL A 143 -8.05 -0.56 21.08
N THR A 144 -6.78 -0.26 20.78
CA THR A 144 -6.42 0.53 19.60
C THR A 144 -6.60 -0.23 18.29
N ILE A 145 -6.35 -1.55 18.26
CA ILE A 145 -6.66 -2.40 17.10
C ILE A 145 -8.17 -2.48 16.87
N LEU A 146 -8.96 -2.76 17.92
CA LEU A 146 -10.40 -2.87 17.80
C LEU A 146 -11.03 -1.55 17.33
N TRP A 147 -10.56 -0.42 17.87
CA TRP A 147 -11.01 0.89 17.44
C TRP A 147 -10.65 1.19 15.97
N THR A 148 -9.45 0.80 15.54
CA THR A 148 -9.02 0.92 14.14
C THR A 148 -9.89 0.09 13.20
N VAL A 149 -10.28 -1.13 13.62
CA VAL A 149 -11.20 -1.99 12.83
C VAL A 149 -12.58 -1.34 12.70
N VAL A 150 -13.12 -0.78 13.78
CA VAL A 150 -14.40 -0.03 13.74
C VAL A 150 -14.31 1.14 12.76
N LEU A 151 -13.21 1.91 12.80
CA LEU A 151 -13.00 3.01 11.86
C LEU A 151 -12.85 2.52 10.41
N LEU A 152 -12.14 1.42 10.17
CA LEU A 152 -12.01 0.86 8.82
C LEU A 152 -13.37 0.43 8.25
N ILE A 153 -14.20 -0.26 9.05
CA ILE A 153 -15.56 -0.66 8.64
C ILE A 153 -16.38 0.58 8.30
N SER A 154 -16.37 1.59 9.18
CA SER A 154 -17.14 2.82 8.97
C SER A 154 -16.67 3.61 7.74
N GLY A 155 -15.35 3.75 7.58
CA GLY A 155 -14.75 4.42 6.43
C GLY A 155 -15.07 3.73 5.12
N MET A 156 -14.95 2.39 5.05
CA MET A 156 -15.27 1.63 3.84
C MET A 156 -16.76 1.66 3.50
N LYS A 157 -17.64 1.55 4.51
CA LYS A 157 -19.09 1.72 4.35
C LYS A 157 -19.39 3.07 3.69
N THR A 158 -18.83 4.14 4.24
CA THR A 158 -19.08 5.50 3.76
C THR A 158 -18.47 5.79 2.39
N VAL A 159 -17.29 5.27 2.09
CA VAL A 159 -16.63 5.46 0.78
C VAL A 159 -17.41 4.78 -0.33
N HIS A 160 -17.89 3.56 -0.10
CA HIS A 160 -18.55 2.75 -1.13
C HIS A 160 -20.06 2.85 -1.15
N GLN A 161 -20.68 3.60 -0.24
CA GLN A 161 -22.15 3.62 -0.04
C GLN A 161 -22.76 2.24 0.25
N TYR A 162 -21.99 1.33 0.84
CA TYR A 162 -22.49 0.00 1.11
C TYR A 162 -23.30 -0.04 2.42
N SER A 163 -24.22 -1.01 2.50
CA SER A 163 -24.77 -1.43 3.79
C SER A 163 -23.68 -2.11 4.63
N ILE A 164 -23.86 -2.17 5.95
CA ILE A 164 -22.86 -2.78 6.85
C ILE A 164 -22.57 -4.24 6.46
N PRO A 165 -23.57 -5.12 6.20
CA PRO A 165 -23.29 -6.50 5.80
C PRO A 165 -22.52 -6.59 4.47
N LYS A 166 -22.88 -5.76 3.48
CA LYS A 166 -22.17 -5.70 2.19
C LYS A 166 -20.73 -5.23 2.38
N THR A 167 -20.49 -4.27 3.28
CA THR A 167 -19.15 -3.76 3.61
C THR A 167 -18.27 -4.84 4.22
N LEU A 168 -18.80 -5.60 5.19
CA LEU A 168 -18.07 -6.70 5.83
C LEU A 168 -17.68 -7.78 4.82
N LEU A 169 -18.63 -8.22 3.99
CA LEU A 169 -18.37 -9.18 2.92
C LEU A 169 -17.29 -8.64 1.96
N PHE A 170 -17.41 -7.39 1.52
CA PHE A 170 -16.48 -6.76 0.60
C PHE A 170 -15.06 -6.65 1.17
N MET A 171 -14.91 -6.32 2.45
CA MET A 171 -13.61 -6.29 3.11
C MET A 171 -12.98 -7.68 3.21
N LEU A 172 -13.77 -8.73 3.46
CA LEU A 172 -13.26 -10.11 3.45
C LEU A 172 -12.76 -10.52 2.05
N ILE A 173 -13.52 -10.18 1.01
CA ILE A 173 -13.11 -10.45 -0.38
C ILE A 173 -11.90 -9.59 -0.77
N THR A 174 -11.77 -8.39 -0.23
CA THR A 174 -10.57 -7.55 -0.39
C THR A 174 -9.34 -8.26 0.16
N ILE A 175 -9.43 -8.88 1.34
CA ILE A 175 -8.30 -9.64 1.91
C ILE A 175 -7.89 -10.79 0.97
N LEU A 176 -8.86 -11.50 0.38
CA LEU A 176 -8.57 -12.53 -0.61
C LEU A 176 -7.89 -11.94 -1.87
N ALA A 177 -8.40 -10.82 -2.38
CA ALA A 177 -7.80 -10.13 -3.52
C ALA A 177 -6.37 -9.65 -3.23
N MET A 178 -6.08 -9.20 -2.00
CA MET A 178 -4.73 -8.84 -1.59
C MET A 178 -3.77 -10.02 -1.65
N VAL A 179 -4.20 -11.22 -1.23
CA VAL A 179 -3.38 -12.43 -1.32
C VAL A 179 -3.04 -12.73 -2.79
N VAL A 180 -4.04 -12.65 -3.68
CA VAL A 180 -3.82 -12.85 -5.13
C VAL A 180 -2.85 -11.81 -5.69
N ILE A 181 -3.02 -10.52 -5.34
CA ILE A 181 -2.13 -9.44 -5.79
C ILE A 181 -0.69 -9.67 -5.30
N LEU A 182 -0.50 -10.06 -4.04
CA LEU A 182 0.83 -10.33 -3.48
C LEU A 182 1.50 -11.53 -4.18
N ILE A 183 0.74 -12.60 -4.47
CA ILE A 183 1.26 -13.74 -5.23
C ILE A 183 1.70 -13.28 -6.63
N LEU A 184 0.87 -12.51 -7.32
CA LEU A 184 1.21 -11.97 -8.65
C LEU A 184 2.45 -11.08 -8.60
N LEU A 185 2.59 -10.23 -7.57
CA LEU A 185 3.78 -9.41 -7.38
C LEU A 185 5.05 -10.26 -7.18
N VAL A 186 4.98 -11.31 -6.36
CA VAL A 186 6.11 -12.22 -6.15
C VAL A 186 6.48 -12.95 -7.44
N LEU A 187 5.50 -13.45 -8.19
CA LEU A 187 5.73 -14.10 -9.49
C LEU A 187 6.36 -13.15 -10.49
N LEU A 188 5.88 -11.90 -10.55
CA LEU A 188 6.40 -10.87 -11.44
C LEU A 188 7.87 -10.54 -11.10
N VAL A 189 8.19 -10.36 -9.81
CA VAL A 189 9.57 -10.13 -9.35
C VAL A 189 10.45 -11.34 -9.70
N SER A 190 9.97 -12.57 -9.49
CA SER A 190 10.69 -13.79 -9.87
C SER A 190 10.97 -13.84 -11.37
N LEU A 191 10.01 -13.46 -12.21
CA LEU A 191 10.18 -13.41 -13.67
C LEU A 191 11.28 -12.41 -14.07
N PHE A 192 11.22 -11.18 -13.52
CA PHE A 192 12.26 -10.17 -13.79
C PHE A 192 13.64 -10.60 -13.28
N GLN A 193 13.70 -11.27 -12.13
CA GLN A 193 14.96 -11.82 -11.63
C GLN A 193 15.53 -12.89 -12.57
N GLN A 194 14.70 -13.77 -13.13
CA GLN A 194 15.14 -14.77 -14.11
C GLN A 194 15.67 -14.12 -15.39
N VAL A 195 14.97 -13.10 -15.91
CA VAL A 195 15.43 -12.34 -17.07
C VAL A 195 16.75 -11.63 -16.79
N TYR A 196 16.90 -11.03 -15.60
CA TYR A 196 18.16 -10.41 -15.17
C TYR A 196 19.30 -11.42 -15.12
N ILE A 197 19.09 -12.60 -14.49
CA ILE A 197 20.11 -13.66 -14.42
C ILE A 197 20.48 -14.16 -15.82
N PHE A 198 19.51 -14.31 -16.71
CA PHE A 198 19.75 -14.68 -18.10
C PHE A 198 20.62 -13.65 -18.83
N VAL A 199 20.23 -12.37 -18.77
CA VAL A 199 21.02 -11.26 -19.36
C VAL A 199 22.43 -11.21 -18.76
N TYR A 200 22.54 -11.34 -17.44
CA TYR A 200 23.82 -11.36 -16.74
C TYR A 200 24.69 -12.54 -17.18
N SER A 201 24.12 -13.73 -17.38
CA SER A 201 24.85 -14.90 -17.88
C SER A 201 25.37 -14.72 -19.32
N ILE A 202 24.59 -14.08 -20.19
CA ILE A 202 25.06 -13.74 -21.55
C ILE A 202 26.19 -12.71 -21.47
N TYR A 203 26.02 -11.68 -20.63
CA TYR A 203 27.04 -10.67 -20.39
C TYR A 203 28.36 -11.29 -19.95
N THR A 204 28.34 -12.20 -18.96
CA THR A 204 29.56 -12.85 -18.47
C THR A 204 30.16 -13.82 -19.49
N GLU A 205 29.37 -14.61 -20.21
CA GLU A 205 29.84 -15.48 -21.31
C GLU A 205 30.55 -14.67 -22.40
N LEU A 206 29.98 -13.54 -22.83
CA LEU A 206 30.58 -12.69 -23.87
C LEU A 206 31.91 -12.08 -23.40
N LEU A 207 31.98 -11.65 -22.14
CA LEU A 207 33.22 -11.13 -21.55
C LEU A 207 34.32 -12.21 -21.47
N TYR A 208 33.96 -13.43 -21.06
CA TYR A 208 34.91 -14.54 -20.97
C TYR A 208 35.41 -15.00 -22.35
N ARG A 209 34.56 -15.00 -23.37
CA ARG A 209 34.95 -15.39 -24.73
C ARG A 209 35.77 -14.32 -25.44
N ASN A 210 35.47 -13.05 -25.19
CA ASN A 210 36.15 -11.93 -25.83
C ASN A 210 36.91 -11.11 -24.78
N ALA A 211 38.04 -11.65 -24.32
CA ALA A 211 38.90 -11.01 -23.30
C ALA A 211 39.43 -9.60 -23.69
N ASN A 212 39.33 -9.23 -24.97
CA ASN A 212 39.75 -7.93 -25.49
C ASN A 212 38.64 -6.86 -25.45
N LEU A 213 37.40 -7.23 -25.12
CA LEU A 213 36.31 -6.27 -24.96
C LEU A 213 36.38 -5.67 -23.55
N GLU A 214 36.59 -4.36 -23.47
CA GLU A 214 36.43 -3.66 -22.19
C GLU A 214 34.99 -3.80 -21.69
N PRO A 215 34.77 -4.02 -20.37
CA PRO A 215 33.43 -4.13 -19.78
C PRO A 215 32.48 -2.99 -20.17
N THR A 216 33.04 -1.79 -20.36
CA THR A 216 32.34 -0.58 -20.80
C THR A 216 31.72 -0.73 -22.19
N ALA A 217 32.46 -1.27 -23.17
CA ALA A 217 31.98 -1.50 -24.53
C ALA A 217 30.82 -2.50 -24.57
N LEU A 218 30.88 -3.52 -23.72
CA LEU A 218 29.85 -4.56 -23.63
C LEU A 218 28.55 -4.02 -23.03
N VAL A 219 28.63 -3.10 -22.07
CA VAL A 219 27.47 -2.36 -21.53
C VAL A 219 26.80 -1.51 -22.61
N PHE A 220 27.56 -0.80 -23.46
CA PHE A 220 26.99 -0.01 -24.55
C PHE A 220 26.26 -0.86 -25.59
N ILE A 221 26.79 -2.05 -25.91
CA ILE A 221 26.13 -3.00 -26.81
C ILE A 221 24.80 -3.47 -26.21
N PHE A 222 24.77 -3.84 -24.93
CA PHE A 222 23.53 -4.26 -24.27
C PHE A 222 22.49 -3.14 -24.19
N ILE A 223 22.91 -1.90 -23.89
CA ILE A 223 22.01 -0.74 -23.92
C ILE A 223 21.46 -0.54 -25.34
N GLY A 224 22.32 -0.63 -26.36
CA GLY A 224 21.90 -0.53 -27.76
C GLY A 224 20.87 -1.59 -28.16
N VAL A 225 21.07 -2.84 -27.74
CA VAL A 225 20.12 -3.94 -27.98
C VAL A 225 18.80 -3.71 -27.25
N ILE A 226 18.83 -3.28 -25.98
CA ILE A 226 17.61 -2.99 -25.21
C ILE A 226 16.81 -1.85 -25.85
N VAL A 227 17.48 -0.76 -26.26
CA VAL A 227 16.83 0.38 -26.95
C VAL A 227 16.21 -0.06 -28.27
N ALA A 228 16.90 -0.90 -29.05
CA ALA A 228 16.37 -1.43 -30.31
C ALA A 228 15.12 -2.29 -30.07
N VAL A 229 15.12 -3.16 -29.06
CA VAL A 229 13.96 -3.98 -28.70
C VAL A 229 12.78 -3.11 -28.25
N ILE A 230 13.01 -2.11 -27.40
CA ILE A 230 11.96 -1.16 -26.96
C ILE A 230 11.39 -0.40 -28.15
N ALA A 231 12.24 0.07 -29.08
CA ALA A 231 11.79 0.75 -30.28
C ALA A 231 10.91 -0.14 -31.16
N VAL A 232 11.28 -1.42 -31.34
CA VAL A 232 10.47 -2.39 -32.09
C VAL A 232 9.12 -2.62 -31.41
N ILE A 233 9.09 -2.78 -30.08
CA ILE A 233 7.85 -2.95 -29.33
C ILE A 233 6.96 -1.70 -29.45
N ALA A 234 7.52 -0.50 -29.33
CA ALA A 234 6.78 0.75 -29.46
C ALA A 234 6.21 0.95 -30.88
N VAL A 235 6.99 0.61 -31.91
CA VAL A 235 6.54 0.63 -33.31
C VAL A 235 5.43 -0.39 -33.54
N ALA A 236 5.57 -1.61 -33.01
CA ALA A 236 4.54 -2.64 -33.10
C ALA A 236 3.25 -2.21 -32.40
N TYR A 237 3.36 -1.60 -31.20
CA TYR A 237 2.21 -1.11 -30.44
C TYR A 237 1.49 0.02 -31.17
N THR A 238 2.23 1.02 -31.66
CA THR A 238 1.64 2.15 -32.41
C THR A 238 1.03 1.72 -33.74
N ALA A 239 1.60 0.72 -34.42
CA ALA A 239 1.02 0.12 -35.62
C ALA A 239 -0.29 -0.63 -35.29
N TYR A 240 -0.30 -1.39 -34.19
CA TYR A 240 -1.50 -2.09 -33.71
C TYR A 240 -2.63 -1.11 -33.36
N GLU A 241 -2.32 -0.03 -32.65
CA GLU A 241 -3.28 1.02 -32.28
C GLU A 241 -3.89 1.70 -33.51
N LYS A 242 -3.06 2.10 -34.50
CA LYS A 242 -3.55 2.65 -35.78
C LYS A 242 -4.48 1.68 -36.51
N HIS A 243 -4.17 0.39 -36.49
CA HIS A 243 -5.00 -0.62 -37.12
C HIS A 243 -6.37 -0.77 -36.42
N GLN A 244 -6.42 -0.72 -35.07
CA GLN A 244 -7.67 -0.75 -34.33
C GLN A 244 -8.53 0.49 -34.60
N ILE A 245 -7.95 1.68 -34.57
CA ILE A 245 -8.65 2.94 -34.89
C ILE A 245 -9.21 2.92 -36.32
N ALA A 246 -8.45 2.41 -37.29
CA ALA A 246 -8.91 2.28 -38.67
C ALA A 246 -10.07 1.30 -38.81
N LYS A 247 -10.07 0.20 -38.02
CA LYS A 247 -11.15 -0.79 -37.98
C LYS A 247 -12.42 -0.22 -37.35
N GLU A 248 -12.30 0.59 -36.29
CA GLU A 248 -13.43 1.26 -35.67
C GLU A 248 -14.05 2.35 -36.57
N ARG A 249 -13.22 3.16 -37.26
CA ARG A 249 -13.73 4.13 -38.24
C ARG A 249 -14.50 3.48 -39.39
N LYS A 250 -14.05 2.31 -39.88
CA LYS A 250 -14.77 1.56 -40.91
C LYS A 250 -16.13 1.05 -40.45
N LYS A 251 -16.28 0.72 -39.16
CA LYS A 251 -17.56 0.32 -38.56
C LYS A 251 -18.50 1.50 -38.30
N LEU A 252 -17.98 2.70 -38.05
CA LEU A 252 -18.80 3.91 -37.89
C LEU A 252 -19.35 4.45 -39.22
N ASN A 253 -18.65 4.17 -40.32
CA ASN A 253 -19.00 4.63 -41.66
C ASN A 253 -19.79 3.60 -42.49
N SER A 254 -20.20 2.47 -41.88
CA SER A 254 -21.06 1.42 -42.45
C SER A 254 -22.38 1.36 -41.71
#